data_AF-A0A7U9XH10-F1
#
_entry.id   AF-A0A7U9XH10-F1
#
_cell.length_a   1.000
_cell.length_b   1.000
_cell.length_c   1.000
_cell.angle_alpha   90.00
_cell.angle_beta   90.00
_cell.angle_gamma   90.00
#
_symmetry.space_group_name_H-M   'P 1'
#
loop_
_entity.id
_entity.type
_entity.pdbx_description
1 polymer ?
#
loop_
_entity_poly.entity_id
_entity_poly.type
_entity_poly.pdbx_seq_one_letter_code
_entity_poly.pdbx_strand_id
1 'polypeptide(L)' 'MKKKIDKKMAKELLKIGRSHAKDLYSAKKDQTFEADIVMKIEDGRANFSLAFPKREEGKQKGKKGK' A
#
# COMPACT_ATOMS: atom_id res chain seq x y z
N MET A 1 15.22 4.31 -3.64
CA MET A 1 15.50 3.39 -2.51
C MET A 1 14.33 2.41 -2.39
N LYS A 2 14.56 1.08 -2.42
CA LYS A 2 13.46 0.09 -2.30
C LYS A 2 13.17 -0.13 -0.82
N LYS A 3 11.99 0.29 -0.34
CA LYS A 3 11.54 -0.05 1.01
C LYS A 3 11.48 -1.57 1.14
N LYS A 4 12.14 -2.13 2.16
CA LYS A 4 12.05 -3.56 2.48
C LYS A 4 10.84 -3.79 3.38
N ILE A 5 10.13 -4.90 3.17
CA ILE A 5 9.05 -5.30 4.09
C ILE A 5 9.68 -5.75 5.40
N ASP A 6 9.39 -5.04 6.48
CA ASP A 6 9.87 -5.41 7.81
C ASP A 6 9.12 -6.64 8.34
N LYS A 7 9.76 -7.39 9.26
CA LYS A 7 9.13 -8.57 9.91
C LYS A 7 7.78 -8.22 10.56
N LYS A 8 7.63 -7.01 11.07
CA LYS A 8 6.38 -6.51 11.65
C LYS A 8 5.28 -6.38 10.58
N MET A 9 5.61 -5.78 9.43
CA MET A 9 4.67 -5.65 8.31
C MET A 9 4.24 -7.01 7.77
N ALA A 10 5.18 -7.94 7.61
CA ALA A 10 4.86 -9.30 7.18
C ALA A 10 3.91 -10.01 8.17
N LYS A 11 4.15 -9.83 9.49
CA LYS A 11 3.29 -10.40 10.54
C LYS A 11 1.87 -9.81 10.51
N GLU A 12 1.74 -8.51 10.25
CA GLU A 12 0.43 -7.85 10.10
C GLU A 12 -0.30 -8.33 8.85
N LEU A 13 0.38 -8.40 7.70
CA LEU A 13 -0.21 -8.92 6.46
C LEU A 13 -0.71 -10.36 6.60
N LEU A 14 0.03 -11.22 7.31
CA LEU A 14 -0.39 -12.60 7.56
C LEU A 14 -1.54 -12.72 8.57
N LYS A 15 -1.65 -11.80 9.53
CA LYS A 15 -2.69 -11.84 10.58
C LYS A 15 -4.01 -11.19 10.15
N ILE A 16 -3.93 -10.00 9.58
CA ILE A 16 -5.10 -9.14 9.30
C ILE A 16 -5.26 -8.83 7.81
N GLY A 17 -4.33 -9.25 6.95
CA GLY A 17 -4.36 -8.94 5.53
C GLY A 17 -4.12 -7.45 5.23
N ARG A 18 -3.66 -6.65 6.20
CA ARG A 18 -3.41 -5.22 6.06
C ARG A 18 -2.17 -4.81 6.84
N SER A 19 -1.38 -3.87 6.32
CA SER A 19 -0.26 -3.27 7.06
C SER A 19 -0.04 -1.83 6.63
N HIS A 20 0.17 -0.93 7.59
CA HIS A 20 0.35 0.48 7.34
C HIS A 20 1.81 0.81 7.02
N ALA A 21 2.06 1.56 5.94
CA ALA A 21 3.39 1.96 5.52
C ALA A 21 3.46 3.46 5.20
N LYS A 22 4.35 4.19 5.88
CA LYS A 22 4.47 5.65 5.77
C LYS A 22 5.45 6.16 4.72
N ASP A 23 6.46 5.36 4.39
CA ASP A 23 7.56 5.74 3.48
C ASP A 23 7.57 4.94 2.16
N LEU A 24 6.39 4.58 1.64
CA LEU A 24 6.32 3.91 0.34
C LEU A 24 6.79 4.86 -0.77
N TYR A 25 7.79 4.42 -1.55
CA TYR A 25 8.34 5.23 -2.63
C TYR A 25 7.54 5.07 -3.93
N SER A 26 7.07 6.18 -4.50
CA SER A 26 6.46 6.22 -5.82
C SER A 26 7.49 6.60 -6.87
N ALA A 27 7.95 5.62 -7.66
CA ALA A 27 8.86 5.90 -8.78
C ALA A 27 8.24 6.87 -9.82
N LYS A 28 6.91 6.89 -9.94
CA LYS A 28 6.20 7.76 -10.89
C LYS A 28 6.18 9.23 -10.45
N LYS A 29 6.11 9.47 -9.14
CA LYS A 29 6.01 10.83 -8.58
C LYS A 29 7.33 11.30 -7.97
N ASP A 30 8.34 10.44 -7.94
CA ASP A 30 9.61 10.62 -7.23
C ASP A 30 9.42 11.10 -5.77
N GLN A 31 8.39 10.56 -5.10
CA GLN A 31 7.96 11.00 -3.77
C GLN A 31 7.58 9.81 -2.89
N THR A 32 7.76 9.97 -1.58
CA THR A 32 7.28 9.03 -0.56
C THR A 32 5.84 9.34 -0.17
N PHE A 33 5.05 8.30 0.07
CA PHE A 33 3.66 8.42 0.48
C PHE A 33 3.28 7.41 1.56
N GLU A 34 2.27 7.77 2.34
CA GLU A 34 1.65 6.88 3.31
C GLU A 34 0.47 6.15 2.68
N ALA A 35 0.44 4.82 2.81
CA ALA A 35 -0.69 3.98 2.43
C ALA A 35 -0.71 2.68 3.22
N ASP A 36 -1.88 2.05 3.28
CA ASP A 36 -2.06 0.70 3.79
C ASP A 36 -1.88 -0.30 2.65
N ILE A 37 -0.99 -1.28 2.84
CA ILE A 37 -0.86 -2.43 1.96
C ILE A 37 -1.93 -3.42 2.37
N VAL A 38 -2.81 -3.80 1.43
CA VAL A 38 -3.87 -4.79 1.61
C VAL A 38 -3.49 -6.06 0.85
N MET A 39 -3.40 -7.17 1.56
CA MET A 39 -3.24 -8.50 1.00
C MET A 39 -4.59 -9.21 0.98
N LYS A 40 -4.96 -9.74 -0.19
CA LYS A 40 -6.12 -10.61 -0.38
C LYS A 40 -5.66 -11.92 -0.98
N ILE A 41 -6.26 -13.03 -0.59
CA ILE A 41 -6.02 -14.32 -1.23
C ILE A 41 -7.25 -14.65 -2.07
N GLU A 42 -7.07 -14.67 -3.38
CA GLU A 42 -8.08 -15.07 -4.36
C GLU A 42 -7.49 -16.23 -5.17
N ASP A 43 -8.25 -17.31 -5.31
CA ASP A 43 -7.84 -18.53 -6.03
C ASP A 43 -6.48 -19.09 -5.59
N GLY A 44 -6.19 -19.03 -4.28
CA GLY A 44 -4.92 -19.50 -3.70
C GLY A 44 -3.71 -18.61 -4.01
N ARG A 45 -3.90 -17.45 -4.66
CA ARG A 45 -2.85 -16.47 -4.95
C ARG A 45 -3.02 -15.22 -4.08
N ALA A 46 -1.89 -14.74 -3.53
CA ALA A 46 -1.85 -13.50 -2.78
C ALA A 46 -1.80 -12.29 -3.73
N ASN A 47 -2.89 -11.53 -3.76
CA ASN A 47 -3.00 -10.24 -4.43
C ASN A 47 -2.71 -9.11 -3.43
N PHE A 48 -1.85 -8.17 -3.83
CA PHE A 48 -1.53 -6.99 -3.05
C PHE A 48 -2.14 -5.75 -3.70
N SER A 49 -2.74 -4.89 -2.88
CA SER A 49 -3.33 -3.61 -3.30
C SER A 49 -2.94 -2.52 -2.30
N LEU A 50 -2.96 -1.26 -2.74
CA LEU A 50 -2.74 -0.12 -1.86
C LEU A 50 -4.07 0.56 -1.54
N ALA A 51 -4.36 0.74 -0.25
CA ALA A 51 -5.47 1.55 0.24
C ALA A 51 -4.91 2.85 0.83
N PHE A 52 -5.41 3.98 0.36
CA PHE A 52 -5.02 5.28 0.88
C PHE A 52 -6.06 5.72 1.91
N PRO A 53 -5.65 6.20 3.10
CA PRO A 53 -6.61 6.77 4.04
C PRO A 53 -7.32 7.94 3.35
N LYS A 54 -8.65 7.99 3.47
CA LYS A 54 -9.43 9.14 3.00
C LYS A 54 -9.08 10.34 3.88
N ARG A 55 -8.06 11.10 3.47
CA ARG A 55 -7.90 12.48 3.92
C ARG A 55 -9.04 13.29 3.28
N GLU A 56 -9.70 14.11 4.09
CA GLU A 56 -10.66 15.10 3.58
C GLU A 56 -10.05 15.86 2.41
N GLU A 57 -10.90 16.17 1.44
CA GLU A 57 -10.55 16.58 0.08
C GLU A 57 -9.39 17.58 0.01
N GLY A 58 -8.28 17.12 -0.58
CA GLY A 58 -7.12 17.94 -0.84
C GLY A 58 -6.14 17.28 -1.80
N LYS A 59 -6.56 17.09 -3.06
CA LYS A 59 -5.70 16.80 -4.22
C LYS A 59 -4.81 15.53 -4.13
N GLN A 60 -5.36 14.36 -4.47
CA GLN A 60 -4.54 13.33 -5.14
C GLN A 60 -5.04 13.07 -6.56
N LYS A 61 -4.45 13.83 -7.50
CA LYS A 61 -4.38 13.47 -8.92
C LYS A 61 -3.73 12.08 -9.06
N GLY A 62 -4.53 11.12 -9.52
CA GLY A 62 -4.12 9.76 -9.86
C GLY A 62 -5.20 9.07 -10.67
N LYS A 63 -5.23 9.36 -11.97
CA LYS A 63 -6.17 8.81 -12.96
C LYS A 63 -6.34 7.29 -12.79
N LYS A 64 -7.57 6.84 -12.53
CA LYS A 64 -8.05 5.49 -12.86
C LYS A 64 -7.96 5.35 -14.40
N GLY A 65 -7.09 4.47 -14.87
CA GLY A 65 -7.08 4.06 -16.28
C GLY A 65 -8.34 3.24 -16.54
N LYS A 66 -9.04 3.61 -17.62
CA LYS A 66 -10.14 2.84 -18.22
C LYS A 66 -9.61 1.55 -18.83
#